data_AF-A0AAV4XUC8-F1
#
_entry.id   AF-A0AAV4XUC8-F1
#
_cell.length_a   1.000
_cell.length_b   1.000
_cell.length_c   1.000
_cell.angle_alpha   90.00
_cell.angle_beta   90.00
_cell.angle_gamma   90.00
#
_symmetry.space_group_name_H-M   'P 1'
#
loop_
_entity.id
_entity.type
_entity.pdbx_description
1 polymer ?
#
loop_
_entity_poly.entity_id
_entity_poly.type
_entity_poly.pdbx_seq_one_letter_code
_entity_poly.pdbx_strand_id
1 'polypeptide(L)'
;MSINPDEALAYNAAVQATMLAGNTDEKMKDVLLVDVAPLSLGIETAGGVMTKITGRNSRIACKTSQTILIINLVLTFMCMNVKEQ
;
A
#
# COMPACT_ATOMS: atom_id res chain seq x y z
N MET A 1 -9.32 11.31 -31.93
CA MET A 1 -9.06 12.26 -30.82
C MET A 1 -7.87 11.70 -30.05
N SER A 2 -6.67 12.23 -30.26
CA SER A 2 -5.46 11.82 -29.55
C SER A 2 -5.33 12.75 -28.35
N ILE A 3 -5.60 12.25 -27.15
CA ILE A 3 -5.30 12.99 -25.91
C ILE A 3 -3.81 12.84 -25.65
N ASN A 4 -3.14 13.95 -25.32
CA ASN A 4 -1.73 13.89 -24.93
C ASN A 4 -1.62 13.14 -23.59
N PRO A 5 -0.62 12.26 -23.43
CA PRO A 5 -0.46 11.48 -22.19
C PRO A 5 -0.25 12.37 -20.96
N ASP A 6 0.41 13.52 -21.14
CA ASP A 6 0.68 14.47 -20.06
C ASP A 6 -0.62 15.18 -19.58
N GLU A 7 -1.52 15.49 -20.52
CA GLU A 7 -2.82 16.08 -20.20
C GLU A 7 -3.71 15.08 -19.45
N ALA A 8 -3.65 13.79 -19.82
CA ALA A 8 -4.36 12.73 -19.12
C ALA A 8 -3.85 12.56 -17.68
N LEU A 9 -2.53 12.61 -17.45
CA LEU A 9 -1.94 12.53 -16.12
C LEU A 9 -2.33 13.75 -15.25
N ALA A 10 -2.27 14.96 -15.81
CA ALA A 10 -2.66 16.18 -15.11
C ALA A 10 -4.15 16.18 -14.71
N TYR A 11 -5.03 15.69 -15.60
CA TYR A 11 -6.46 15.56 -15.29
C TYR A 11 -6.71 14.60 -14.12
N ASN A 12 -6.09 13.42 -14.13
CA ASN A 12 -6.25 12.44 -13.04
C ASN A 12 -5.76 12.99 -11.69
N ALA A 13 -4.63 13.70 -11.68
CA ALA A 13 -4.12 14.33 -10.46
C ALA A 13 -5.09 15.40 -9.92
N ALA A 14 -5.65 16.24 -10.78
CA ALA A 14 -6.62 17.26 -10.40
C ALA A 14 -7.93 16.66 -9.86
N VAL A 15 -8.43 15.59 -10.50
CA VAL A 15 -9.63 14.87 -10.06
C VAL A 15 -9.39 14.21 -8.70
N GLN A 16 -8.26 13.52 -8.51
CA GLN A 16 -7.92 12.88 -7.23
C GLN A 16 -7.74 13.92 -6.10
N ALA A 17 -7.13 15.07 -6.39
CA ALA A 17 -6.99 16.17 -5.43
C ALA A 17 -8.36 16.76 -5.04
N THR A 18 -9.29 16.88 -5.99
CA THR A 18 -10.65 17.38 -5.74
C THR A 18 -11.47 16.39 -4.90
N MET A 19 -11.29 15.08 -5.13
CA MET A 19 -11.90 14.04 -4.29
C MET A 19 -11.38 14.08 -2.85
N LEU A 20 -10.07 14.27 -2.66
CA LEU A 20 -9.47 14.44 -1.34
C LEU A 20 -9.90 15.75 -0.64
N ALA A 21 -10.17 16.80 -1.42
CA ALA A 21 -10.65 18.09 -0.91
C ALA A 21 -12.15 18.09 -0.53
N GLY A 22 -12.89 17.00 -0.77
CA GLY A 22 -14.28 16.83 -0.34
C GLY A 22 -15.31 17.62 -1.17
N ASN A 23 -14.93 18.16 -2.33
CA ASN A 23 -15.83 18.93 -3.19
C ASN A 23 -16.81 17.97 -3.89
N THR A 24 -18.10 18.03 -3.53
CA THR A 24 -19.12 17.02 -3.87
C THR A 24 -20.06 17.51 -4.96
N ASP A 25 -19.53 17.74 -6.17
CA ASP A 25 -20.36 17.83 -7.36
C ASP A 25 -21.19 16.53 -7.53
N GLU A 26 -22.44 16.64 -7.97
CA GLU A 26 -23.38 15.51 -8.04
C GLU A 26 -22.88 14.35 -8.91
N LYS A 27 -21.98 14.63 -9.86
CA LYS A 27 -21.35 13.64 -10.74
C LYS A 27 -20.18 12.88 -10.11
N MET A 28 -19.60 13.38 -9.01
CA MET A 28 -18.43 12.79 -8.35
C MET A 28 -18.77 12.04 -7.06
N LYS A 29 -20.03 12.10 -6.60
CA LYS A 29 -20.48 11.41 -5.38
C LYS A 29 -20.41 9.88 -5.46
N ASP A 30 -20.55 9.30 -6.65
CA ASP A 30 -20.53 7.85 -6.86
C ASP A 30 -19.13 7.28 -7.18
N VAL A 31 -18.09 8.13 -7.22
CA VAL A 31 -16.73 7.67 -7.52
C VAL A 31 -16.01 7.31 -6.22
N LEU A 32 -15.79 6.01 -6.01
CA LEU A 32 -15.02 5.49 -4.88
C LEU A 32 -13.57 5.23 -5.30
N LEU A 33 -12.62 5.87 -4.62
CA LEU A 33 -11.19 5.60 -4.80
C LEU A 33 -10.79 4.40 -3.92
N VAL A 34 -10.32 3.32 -4.55
CA VAL A 34 -9.85 2.12 -3.86
C VAL A 34 -8.41 1.85 -4.25
N ASP A 35 -7.48 2.34 -3.44
CA ASP A 35 -6.05 2.09 -3.64
C ASP A 35 -5.69 0.66 -3.20
N VAL A 36 -4.81 0.00 -3.96
CA VAL A 36 -4.34 -1.36 -3.69
C VAL A 36 -2.82 -1.45 -3.74
N ALA A 37 -2.23 -2.25 -2.86
CA ALA A 37 -0.78 -2.47 -2.82
C ALA A 37 -0.36 -3.39 -3.98
N PRO A 38 0.59 -2.98 -4.84
CA PRO A 38 0.97 -3.76 -6.03
C PRO A 38 1.79 -5.01 -5.70
N LEU A 39 2.46 -5.04 -4.53
CA LEU A 39 3.35 -6.10 -4.08
C LEU A 39 3.01 -6.53 -2.66
N SER A 40 3.41 -7.75 -2.31
CA SER A 40 3.30 -8.26 -0.95
C SER A 40 4.37 -7.63 -0.08
N LEU A 41 3.95 -7.04 1.03
CA LEU A 41 4.85 -6.54 2.07
C LEU A 41 5.06 -7.63 3.12
N GLY A 42 6.32 -7.84 3.48
CA GLY A 42 6.68 -8.79 4.51
C GLY A 42 7.96 -8.38 5.21
N ILE A 43 8.20 -9.05 6.33
CA ILE A 43 9.46 -8.92 7.07
C ILE A 43 10.30 -10.16 6.85
N GLU A 44 11.59 -9.95 6.76
CA GLU A 44 12.56 -11.03 6.80
C GLU A 44 12.86 -11.39 8.25
N THR A 45 12.57 -12.64 8.61
CA THR A 45 12.84 -13.19 9.96
C THR A 45 14.23 -13.84 10.00
N ALA A 46 14.79 -13.98 11.21
CA ALA A 46 16.06 -14.65 11.43
C ALA A 46 16.01 -16.08 10.86
N GLY A 47 16.85 -16.36 9.86
CA GLY A 47 16.78 -17.58 9.06
C GLY A 47 16.48 -17.36 7.57
N GLY A 48 16.33 -16.10 7.12
CA GLY A 48 16.14 -15.76 5.71
C GLY A 48 14.73 -16.08 5.17
N VAL A 49 13.79 -16.34 6.07
CA VAL A 49 12.38 -16.62 5.72
C VAL A 49 11.58 -15.32 5.76
N MET A 50 10.91 -14.99 4.65
CA MET A 50 10.03 -13.84 4.55
C MET A 50 8.62 -14.19 5.03
N THR A 51 8.17 -13.55 6.10
CA THR A 51 6.80 -13.63 6.58
C THR A 51 6.00 -12.51 5.94
N LYS A 52 5.02 -12.86 5.09
CA LYS A 52 4.12 -11.90 4.46
C LYS A 52 3.18 -11.31 5.52
N ILE A 53 3.26 -9.99 5.72
CA ILE A 53 2.37 -9.24 6.61
C ILE A 53 1.14 -8.77 5.83
N THR A 54 1.35 -8.30 4.59
CA THR A 54 0.29 -7.78 3.74
C THR A 54 0.35 -8.46 2.37
N GLY A 55 -0.79 -9.02 1.94
CA GLY A 55 -0.92 -9.68 0.64
C GLY A 55 -0.89 -8.68 -0.52
N ARG A 56 -0.43 -9.14 -1.68
CA ARG A 56 -0.56 -8.40 -2.94
C ARG A 56 -2.03 -8.06 -3.20
N ASN A 57 -2.30 -6.88 -3.76
CA ASN A 57 -3.61 -6.31 -4.04
C ASN A 57 -4.47 -6.05 -2.79
N SER A 58 -3.89 -5.98 -1.58
CA SER A 58 -4.61 -5.52 -0.40
C SER A 58 -4.96 -4.04 -0.52
N ARG A 59 -6.13 -3.62 -0.01
CA ARG A 59 -6.50 -2.20 0.04
C ARG A 59 -5.50 -1.41 0.90
N ILE A 60 -4.97 -0.31 0.36
CA ILE A 60 -4.04 0.60 1.05
C ILE A 60 -4.86 1.45 2.03
N ALA A 61 -5.15 0.86 3.18
CA ALA A 61 -5.64 1.48 4.39
C ALA A 61 -5.66 0.42 5.51
N CYS A 62 -4.67 -0.48 5.52
CA CYS A 62 -4.64 -1.62 6.41
C CYS A 62 -3.53 -1.43 7.45
N LYS A 63 -3.90 -1.45 8.74
CA LYS A 63 -2.94 -1.62 9.84
C LYS A 63 -2.92 -3.10 10.18
N THR A 64 -1.85 -3.78 9.83
CA THR A 64 -1.65 -5.19 10.19
C THR A 64 -0.56 -5.29 11.24
N SER A 65 -0.90 -5.80 12.42
CA SER A 65 0.06 -6.13 13.47
C SER A 65 0.20 -7.66 13.56
N GLN A 66 1.44 -8.14 13.59
CA GLN A 66 1.74 -9.56 13.83
C GLN A 66 2.76 -9.65 14.97
N THR A 67 2.45 -10.48 15.97
CA THR A 67 3.38 -10.80 17.06
C THR A 67 4.30 -11.91 16.59
N ILE A 68 5.58 -11.60 16.40
CA ILE A 68 6.60 -12.60 16.03
C ILE A 68 7.22 -13.13 17.32
N LEU A 69 7.17 -14.44 17.51
CA LEU A 69 7.83 -15.12 18.63
C LEU A 69 9.28 -15.43 18.25
N ILE A 70 10.23 -14.90 19.02
CA ILE A 70 11.64 -15.23 18.87
C ILE A 70 11.90 -16.65 19.40
N ILE A 71 12.31 -17.55 18.52
CA ILE A 71 12.54 -18.97 18.82
C ILE A 71 13.88 -19.26 19.51
N ASN A 72 14.68 -18.26 19.87
CA ASN A 72 15.92 -18.47 20.63
C ASN A 72 16.27 -17.29 21.55
N LEU A 73 16.40 -17.58 22.85
CA LEU A 73 16.60 -16.61 23.94
C LEU A 73 18.04 -16.06 24.06
N VAL A 74 18.90 -16.29 23.06
CA VAL A 74 20.30 -15.85 23.08
C VAL A 74 20.44 -14.58 22.23
N LEU A 75 20.15 -13.45 22.88
CA LEU A 75 20.63 -12.07 22.63
C LEU A 75 21.18 -11.70 21.22
N THR A 76 20.51 -12.10 20.14
CA THR A 76 20.90 -11.69 18.79
C THR A 76 19.93 -10.63 18.31
N PHE A 77 20.44 -9.44 18.02
CA PHE A 77 19.69 -8.33 17.41
C PHE A 77 18.74 -8.84 16.33
N MET A 78 17.42 -8.69 16.53
CA MET A 78 16.45 -9.03 15.50
C MET A 78 16.50 -7.96 14.41
N CYS A 79 17.26 -8.20 13.34
CA CYS A 79 17.30 -7.32 12.18
C CYS A 79 16.00 -7.53 11.38
N MET A 80 15.00 -6.67 11.62
CA MET A 80 13.76 -6.66 10.85
C MET A 80 13.99 -5.88 9.55
N ASN A 81 14.22 -6.59 8.44
CA ASN A 81 14.23 -5.96 7.11
C ASN A 81 12.85 -6.05 6.48
N VAL A 82 12.30 -4.90 6.08
CA VAL A 82 11.05 -4.83 5.29
C VAL A 82 11.40 -5.12 3.83
N LYS A 83 10.70 -6.07 3.22
CA LYS A 83 10.86 -6.46 1.81
C LYS A 83 9.52 -6.41 1.07
N GLU A 84 9.59 -6.06 -0.22
CA GLU A 84 8.49 -6.07 -1.18
C GLU A 84 8.71 -7.19 -2.21
N GLN A 85 7.65 -7.91 -2.59
CA GLN A 85 7.67 -9.01 -3.58
C GLN A 85 6.44 -9.09 -4.49
#